data_AF-A0A0T1SLA2-F1
#
_entry.id   AF-A0A0T1SLA2-F1
#
_cell.length_a   1.000
_cell.length_b   1.000
_cell.length_c   1.000
_cell.angle_alpha   90.00
_cell.angle_beta   90.00
_cell.angle_gamma   90.00
#
_symmetry.space_group_name_H-M   'P 1'
#
loop_
_entity.id
_entity.type
_entity.pdbx_description
1 polymer ?
#
loop_
_entity_poly.entity_id
_entity_poly.type
_entity_poly.pdbx_seq_one_letter_code
_entity_poly.pdbx_strand_id
1 'polypeptide(L)'
;MVWVPLLLVAFVVAGVGCARICRASLAVARPHEVSGATGELTVGEAAYLAGGPLRVTDLTLVSLHRERRLLLARTGWATVVDAGRAGEGDALERAVFGAIGPAGQSPIPAVRPVVAAADSVRSLAAGLVDRGLAVSDAGRREVAAALRAVRAGFLLSLVLGAVSALLVPAGERGPVLAGFALPLLGSGLCLLIGLTEVYPHTRWASPAGQRLLAGLSGADPLTALATRGPAVLEPELRAALRDREPWRRPRK
;
A
#
# COMPACT_ATOMS: atom_id res chain seq x y z
N MET A 1 -36.07 -28.25 6.38
CA MET A 1 -36.66 -26.98 6.90
C MET A 1 -35.62 -26.01 7.49
N VAL A 2 -34.57 -26.49 8.18
CA VAL A 2 -33.52 -25.64 8.83
C VAL A 2 -32.62 -24.86 7.86
N TRP A 3 -32.55 -25.24 6.58
CA TRP A 3 -31.74 -24.57 5.56
C TRP A 3 -32.32 -23.20 5.13
N VAL A 4 -33.65 -23.03 5.14
CA VAL A 4 -34.31 -21.77 4.75
C VAL A 4 -33.90 -20.58 5.63
N PRO A 5 -33.86 -20.68 6.98
CA PRO A 5 -33.37 -19.57 7.81
C PRO A 5 -31.85 -19.33 7.63
N LEU A 6 -31.04 -20.37 7.38
CA LEU A 6 -29.61 -20.23 7.09
C LEU A 6 -29.38 -19.47 5.77
N LEU A 7 -30.20 -19.75 4.75
CA LEU A 7 -30.15 -19.06 3.46
C LEU A 7 -30.59 -17.60 3.58
N LEU A 8 -31.61 -17.33 4.41
CA LEU A 8 -32.08 -15.99 4.71
C LEU A 8 -31.00 -15.16 5.43
N VAL A 9 -30.28 -15.76 6.40
CA VAL A 9 -29.13 -15.12 7.06
C VAL A 9 -28.00 -14.83 6.07
N ALA A 10 -27.67 -15.77 5.17
CA ALA A 10 -26.66 -15.54 4.14
C ALA A 10 -27.04 -14.39 3.18
N PHE A 11 -28.32 -14.29 2.83
CA PHE A 11 -28.83 -13.22 1.97
C PHE A 11 -28.78 -11.85 2.66
N VAL A 12 -29.15 -11.79 3.96
CA VAL A 12 -29.06 -10.56 4.75
C VAL A 12 -27.60 -10.11 4.89
N VAL A 13 -26.66 -11.04 5.14
CA VAL A 13 -25.23 -10.73 5.24
C VAL A 13 -24.68 -10.24 3.88
N ALA A 14 -25.05 -10.87 2.77
CA ALA A 14 -24.65 -10.45 1.43
C ALA A 14 -25.23 -9.08 1.07
N GLY A 15 -26.50 -8.83 1.39
CA GLY A 15 -27.17 -7.54 1.18
C GLY A 15 -26.51 -6.41 1.98
N VAL A 16 -26.13 -6.65 3.23
CA VAL A 16 -25.39 -5.69 4.06
C VAL A 16 -23.99 -5.42 3.51
N GLY A 17 -23.32 -6.44 2.95
CA GLY A 17 -22.04 -6.28 2.27
C GLY A 17 -22.15 -5.38 1.03
N CYS A 18 -23.15 -5.62 0.19
CA CYS A 18 -23.42 -4.83 -1.00
C CYS A 18 -23.78 -3.37 -0.64
N ALA A 19 -24.65 -3.17 0.36
CA ALA A 19 -25.00 -1.84 0.85
C ALA A 19 -23.79 -1.06 1.40
N ARG A 20 -22.86 -1.74 2.08
CA ARG A 20 -21.62 -1.09 2.55
C ARG A 20 -20.70 -0.67 1.40
N ILE A 21 -20.60 -1.50 0.36
CA ILE A 21 -19.81 -1.17 -0.83
C ILE A 21 -20.45 0.01 -1.57
N CYS A 22 -21.75 -0.03 -1.84
CA CYS A 22 -22.45 1.10 -2.46
C CYS A 22 -22.28 2.41 -1.67
N ARG A 23 -22.32 2.35 -0.33
CA ARG A 23 -22.06 3.55 0.49
C ARG A 23 -20.61 4.02 0.41
N ALA A 24 -19.64 3.11 0.34
CA ALA A 24 -18.24 3.46 0.15
C ALA A 24 -17.99 4.08 -1.24
N SER A 25 -18.59 3.52 -2.30
CA SER A 25 -18.55 4.07 -3.66
C SER A 25 -19.14 5.48 -3.70
N LEU A 26 -20.29 5.70 -3.06
CA LEU A 26 -20.95 7.01 -3.00
C LEU A 26 -20.18 8.03 -2.15
N ALA A 27 -19.45 7.58 -1.12
CA ALA A 27 -18.60 8.46 -0.31
C ALA A 27 -17.37 8.94 -1.10
N VAL A 28 -16.80 8.07 -1.95
CA VAL A 28 -15.71 8.42 -2.87
C VAL A 28 -16.18 9.28 -4.05
N ALA A 29 -17.43 9.07 -4.51
CA ALA A 29 -18.03 9.83 -5.60
C ALA A 29 -18.46 11.25 -5.22
N ARG A 30 -18.48 11.60 -3.92
CA ARG A 30 -18.67 13.00 -3.52
C ARG A 30 -17.47 13.80 -4.00
N PRO A 31 -17.65 14.76 -4.92
CA PRO A 31 -16.56 15.63 -5.33
C PRO A 31 -16.10 16.37 -4.08
N HIS A 32 -14.92 16.02 -3.56
CA HIS A 32 -14.21 17.00 -2.76
C HIS A 32 -13.88 18.12 -3.72
N GLU A 33 -14.35 19.33 -3.41
CA GLU A 33 -13.95 20.54 -4.11
C GLU A 33 -12.43 20.60 -4.06
N VAL A 34 -11.79 20.25 -5.18
CA VAL A 34 -10.35 20.33 -5.34
C VAL A 34 -10.03 21.81 -5.40
N SER A 35 -9.72 22.38 -4.24
CA SER A 35 -9.21 23.74 -4.15
C SER A 35 -7.79 23.76 -4.74
N GLY A 36 -7.68 24.10 -6.03
CA GLY A 36 -6.47 24.68 -6.62
C GLY A 36 -5.21 23.80 -6.74
N ALA A 37 -5.29 22.52 -7.08
CA ALA A 37 -4.10 21.71 -7.36
C ALA A 37 -3.55 21.93 -8.79
N THR A 38 -3.03 23.12 -9.06
CA THR A 38 -2.19 23.43 -10.24
C THR A 38 -0.68 23.30 -9.92
N GLY A 39 -0.32 22.77 -8.75
CA GLY A 39 1.08 22.59 -8.35
C GLY A 39 1.70 21.34 -8.98
N GLU A 40 2.85 21.51 -9.63
CA GLU A 40 3.69 20.40 -10.09
C GLU A 40 4.03 19.46 -8.92
N LEU A 41 3.85 18.15 -9.13
CA LEU A 41 4.26 17.14 -8.14
C LEU A 41 5.78 17.07 -8.10
N THR A 42 6.36 17.22 -6.91
CA THR A 42 7.78 16.91 -6.73
C THR A 42 8.01 15.40 -6.83
N VAL A 43 9.23 14.99 -7.18
CA VAL A 43 9.57 13.56 -7.34
C VAL A 43 9.35 12.77 -6.04
N GLY A 44 9.60 13.40 -4.88
CA GLY A 44 9.33 12.81 -3.56
C GLY A 44 7.84 12.63 -3.27
N GLU A 45 7.01 13.58 -3.67
CA GLU A 45 5.55 13.47 -3.54
C GLU A 45 4.98 12.39 -4.47
N ALA A 46 5.45 12.34 -5.72
CA ALA A 46 5.10 11.29 -6.67
C ALA A 46 5.47 9.90 -6.12
N ALA A 47 6.65 9.77 -5.49
CA ALA A 47 7.08 8.52 -4.84
C ALA A 47 6.16 8.13 -3.68
N TYR A 48 5.70 9.09 -2.87
CA TYR A 48 4.76 8.82 -1.79
C TYR A 48 3.40 8.36 -2.32
N LEU A 49 2.88 9.01 -3.36
CA LEU A 49 1.59 8.66 -3.94
C LEU A 49 1.63 7.28 -4.61
N ALA A 50 2.71 6.98 -5.33
CA ALA A 50 2.88 5.71 -6.06
C ALA A 50 3.18 4.52 -5.13
N GLY A 51 4.00 4.71 -4.09
CA GLY A 51 4.54 3.60 -3.30
C GLY A 51 4.70 3.86 -1.80
N GLY A 52 4.24 5.02 -1.32
CA GLY A 52 4.19 5.38 0.09
C GLY A 52 5.53 5.67 0.76
N PRO A 53 5.58 5.58 2.10
CA PRO A 53 6.73 6.06 2.87
C PRO A 53 8.02 5.28 2.58
N LEU A 54 7.92 3.98 2.29
CA LEU A 54 9.07 3.16 1.89
C LEU A 54 9.58 3.54 0.49
N ARG A 55 8.69 3.87 -0.46
CA ARG A 55 9.10 4.30 -1.80
C ARG A 55 9.81 5.66 -1.78
N VAL A 56 9.34 6.59 -0.95
CA VAL A 56 10.04 7.86 -0.74
C VAL A 56 11.43 7.61 -0.14
N THR A 57 11.52 6.72 0.84
CA THR A 57 12.81 6.34 1.46
C THR A 57 13.78 5.75 0.43
N ASP A 58 13.30 4.82 -0.40
CA ASP A 58 14.10 4.21 -1.47
C ASP A 58 14.57 5.27 -2.48
N LEU A 59 13.69 6.22 -2.85
CA LEU A 59 14.03 7.34 -3.72
C LEU A 59 15.14 8.22 -3.10
N THR A 60 15.01 8.60 -1.83
CA THR A 60 16.01 9.44 -1.14
C THR A 60 17.36 8.74 -1.05
N LEU A 61 17.39 7.44 -0.74
CA LEU A 61 18.63 6.65 -0.72
C LEU A 61 19.31 6.63 -2.10
N VAL A 62 18.53 6.47 -3.17
CA VAL A 62 19.05 6.45 -4.54
C VAL A 62 19.51 7.84 -4.99
N SER A 63 18.79 8.92 -4.64
CA SER A 63 19.21 10.30 -4.95
C SER A 63 20.58 10.59 -4.31
N LEU A 64 20.70 10.32 -3.01
CA LEU A 64 21.95 10.49 -2.27
C LEU A 64 23.09 9.63 -2.81
N HIS A 65 22.78 8.45 -3.36
CA HIS A 65 23.76 7.61 -4.04
C HIS A 65 24.27 8.23 -5.34
N ARG A 66 23.36 8.76 -6.17
CA ARG A 66 23.71 9.44 -7.43
C ARG A 66 24.49 10.72 -7.19
N GLU A 67 24.20 11.43 -6.11
CA GLU A 67 24.96 12.61 -5.64
C GLU A 67 26.32 12.26 -5.02
N ARG A 68 26.69 10.98 -4.94
CA ARG A 68 27.93 10.47 -4.31
C ARG A 68 28.07 10.81 -2.83
N ARG A 69 26.97 11.11 -2.15
CA ARG A 69 26.94 11.37 -0.69
C ARG A 69 26.75 10.08 0.10
N LEU A 70 26.10 9.08 -0.50
CA LEU A 70 25.98 7.71 0.01
C LEU A 70 26.54 6.69 -0.98
N LEU A 71 27.09 5.60 -0.46
CA LEU A 71 27.41 4.41 -1.24
C LEU A 71 26.44 3.30 -0.83
N LEU A 72 25.66 2.82 -1.80
CA LEU A 72 24.77 1.67 -1.62
C LEU A 72 25.50 0.43 -2.12
N ALA A 73 25.95 -0.40 -1.20
CA ALA A 73 26.62 -1.64 -1.55
C ALA A 73 25.58 -2.66 -2.02
N ARG A 74 25.93 -3.44 -3.06
CA ARG A 74 25.13 -4.57 -3.57
C ARG A 74 24.77 -5.60 -2.48
N THR A 75 25.51 -5.61 -1.37
CA THR A 75 25.29 -6.45 -0.19
C THR A 75 24.16 -5.97 0.72
N GLY A 76 23.53 -4.82 0.45
CA GLY A 76 22.45 -4.26 1.26
C GLY A 76 22.90 -3.32 2.37
N TRP A 77 24.05 -2.67 2.20
CA TRP A 77 24.60 -1.70 3.16
C TRP A 77 24.56 -0.29 2.58
N ALA A 78 24.25 0.69 3.42
CA ALA A 78 24.38 2.11 3.11
C ALA A 78 25.55 2.69 3.91
N THR A 79 26.50 3.30 3.21
CA THR A 79 27.68 3.93 3.80
C THR A 79 27.70 5.42 3.44
N VAL A 80 27.94 6.27 4.43
CA VAL A 80 28.10 7.72 4.25
C VAL A 80 29.48 8.00 3.70
N VAL A 81 29.54 8.68 2.55
CA VAL A 81 30.79 9.06 1.88
C VAL A 81 31.14 10.51 2.21
N ASP A 82 30.16 11.41 2.19
CA ASP A 82 30.33 12.83 2.50
C ASP A 82 29.52 13.19 3.75
N ALA A 83 30.15 13.04 4.93
CA ALA A 83 29.54 13.37 6.21
C ALA A 83 29.41 14.90 6.43
N GLY A 84 30.23 15.71 5.74
CA GLY A 84 30.21 17.17 5.87
C GLY A 84 28.91 17.78 5.33
N ARG A 85 28.33 17.16 4.30
CA ARG A 85 27.04 17.55 3.71
C ARG A 85 25.81 16.92 4.33
N ALA A 86 25.94 16.22 5.45
CA ALA A 86 24.81 15.56 6.11
C ALA A 86 23.79 16.57 6.70
N GLY A 87 24.23 17.80 7.00
CA GLY A 87 23.40 18.84 7.62
C GLY A 87 22.76 19.84 6.63
N GLU A 88 23.23 19.89 5.39
CA GLU A 88 22.80 20.88 4.37
C GLU A 88 21.60 20.39 3.55
N GLY A 89 21.19 19.14 3.77
CA GLY A 89 20.15 18.45 3.02
C GLY A 89 18.73 18.71 3.50
N ASP A 90 17.77 18.34 2.65
CA ASP A 90 16.34 18.34 2.96
C ASP A 90 16.03 17.50 4.21
N ALA A 91 14.87 17.74 4.83
CA ALA A 91 14.46 17.05 6.05
C ALA A 91 14.41 15.51 5.90
N LEU A 92 14.21 15.00 4.67
CA LEU A 92 14.30 13.57 4.37
C LEU A 92 15.74 13.06 4.35
N GLU A 93 16.67 13.81 3.75
CA GLU A 93 18.09 13.43 3.73
C GLU A 93 18.66 13.40 5.14
N ARG A 94 18.35 14.41 5.95
CA ARG A 94 18.74 14.43 7.37
C ARG A 94 18.20 13.23 8.15
N ALA A 95 16.98 12.78 7.84
CA ALA A 95 16.43 11.56 8.43
C ALA A 95 17.22 10.31 8.02
N VAL A 96 17.67 10.22 6.75
CA VAL A 96 18.53 9.12 6.28
C VAL A 96 19.88 9.12 7.00
N PHE A 97 20.57 10.27 7.05
CA PHE A 97 21.85 10.37 7.75
C PHE A 97 21.71 10.06 9.25
N GLY A 98 20.64 10.56 9.89
CA GLY A 98 20.31 10.25 11.28
C GLY A 98 20.05 8.76 11.53
N ALA A 99 19.39 8.07 10.60
CA ALA A 99 19.12 6.64 10.69
C ALA A 99 20.35 5.75 10.45
N ILE A 100 21.31 6.20 9.64
CA ILE A 100 22.61 5.51 9.50
C ILE A 100 23.46 5.73 10.75
N GLY A 101 23.35 6.91 11.37
CA GLY A 101 24.02 7.24 12.62
C GLY A 101 25.51 7.54 12.47
N PRO A 102 26.21 7.81 13.59
CA PRO A 102 27.60 8.29 13.59
C PRO A 102 28.61 7.22 13.15
N ALA A 103 28.21 5.95 13.12
CA ALA A 103 29.04 4.85 12.62
C ALA A 103 29.32 4.95 11.11
N GLY A 104 28.57 5.80 10.39
CA GLY A 104 28.76 6.04 8.96
C GLY A 104 28.38 4.87 8.05
N GLN A 105 27.93 3.74 8.60
CA GLN A 105 27.46 2.58 7.84
C GLN A 105 26.33 1.86 8.58
N SER A 106 25.30 1.44 7.83
CA SER A 106 24.16 0.73 8.39
C SER A 106 23.49 -0.16 7.35
N PRO A 107 22.94 -1.34 7.73
CA PRO A 107 22.22 -2.18 6.80
C PRO A 107 20.90 -1.50 6.35
N ILE A 108 20.64 -1.50 5.05
CA ILE A 108 19.47 -0.88 4.42
C ILE A 108 18.14 -1.37 5.05
N PRO A 109 17.94 -2.67 5.33
CA PRO A 109 16.72 -3.15 5.98
C PRO A 109 16.46 -2.55 7.39
N ALA A 110 17.50 -2.10 8.09
CA ALA A 110 17.35 -1.43 9.38
C ALA A 110 17.07 0.07 9.22
N VAL A 111 17.67 0.71 8.21
CA VAL A 111 17.49 2.15 7.92
C VAL A 111 16.10 2.44 7.34
N ARG A 112 15.62 1.60 6.41
CA ARG A 112 14.34 1.81 5.69
C ARG A 112 13.13 2.07 6.59
N PRO A 113 12.82 1.22 7.60
CA PRO A 113 11.65 1.45 8.45
C PRO A 113 11.80 2.70 9.33
N VAL A 114 13.02 3.03 9.76
CA VAL A 114 13.30 4.21 10.60
C VAL A 114 13.05 5.50 9.80
N VAL A 115 13.58 5.58 8.58
CA VAL A 115 13.37 6.75 7.71
C VAL A 115 11.92 6.86 7.26
N ALA A 116 11.27 5.74 6.91
CA ALA A 116 9.86 5.72 6.55
C ALA A 116 8.94 6.18 7.70
N ALA A 117 9.39 6.06 8.95
CA ALA A 117 8.72 6.53 10.14
C ALA A 117 9.25 7.90 10.64
N ALA A 118 10.02 8.63 9.84
CA ALA A 118 10.50 9.96 10.22
C ALA A 118 9.38 11.01 10.15
N ASP A 119 9.50 12.08 10.95
CA ASP A 119 8.57 13.21 10.95
C ASP A 119 8.49 13.91 9.59
N SER A 120 9.59 13.95 8.84
CA SER A 120 9.63 14.53 7.49
C SER A 120 8.71 13.79 6.51
N VAL A 121 8.60 12.46 6.63
CA VAL A 121 7.69 11.65 5.81
C VAL A 121 6.24 11.83 6.27
N ARG A 122 6.02 12.00 7.59
CA ARG A 122 4.69 12.31 8.14
C ARG A 122 4.19 13.69 7.69
N SER A 123 5.04 14.71 7.72
CA SER A 123 4.67 16.06 7.28
C SER A 123 4.39 16.12 5.79
N LEU A 124 5.19 15.41 4.98
CA LEU A 124 4.92 15.24 3.54
C LEU A 124 3.56 14.57 3.31
N ALA A 125 3.27 13.50 4.04
CA ALA A 125 1.98 12.82 3.96
C ALA A 125 0.82 13.74 4.35
N ALA A 126 0.97 14.51 5.42
CA ALA A 126 -0.04 15.46 5.88
C ALA A 126 -0.33 16.54 4.82
N GLY A 127 0.70 17.12 4.21
CA GLY A 127 0.55 18.10 3.14
C GLY A 127 -0.08 17.53 1.85
N LEU A 128 0.12 16.24 1.56
CA LEU A 128 -0.58 15.58 0.46
C LEU A 128 -2.05 15.29 0.78
N VAL A 129 -2.38 14.97 2.04
CA VAL A 129 -3.76 14.77 2.49
C VAL A 129 -4.51 16.10 2.49
N ASP A 130 -3.89 17.19 2.95
CA ASP A 130 -4.46 18.54 2.95
C ASP A 130 -4.81 19.01 1.54
N ARG A 131 -3.94 18.73 0.55
CA ARG A 131 -4.21 18.96 -0.87
C ARG A 131 -5.20 17.98 -1.51
N GLY A 132 -5.72 17.02 -0.75
CA GLY A 132 -6.62 15.98 -1.27
C GLY A 132 -5.97 15.02 -2.27
N LEU A 133 -4.64 14.99 -2.35
CA LEU A 133 -3.88 14.13 -3.27
C LEU A 133 -3.61 12.75 -2.68
N ALA A 134 -3.57 12.64 -1.35
CA ALA A 134 -3.40 11.37 -0.64
C ALA A 134 -4.64 11.01 0.20
N VAL A 135 -4.89 9.70 0.32
CA VAL A 135 -5.93 9.17 1.21
C VAL A 135 -5.46 9.26 2.66
N SER A 136 -6.29 9.81 3.55
CA SER A 136 -5.97 9.92 4.98
C SER A 136 -5.78 8.56 5.66
N ASP A 137 -4.99 8.52 6.74
CA ASP A 137 -4.82 7.29 7.54
C ASP A 137 -6.14 6.73 8.07
N ALA A 138 -7.08 7.61 8.43
CA ALA A 138 -8.42 7.22 8.84
C ALA A 138 -9.17 6.52 7.70
N GLY A 139 -9.18 7.12 6.50
CA GLY A 139 -9.80 6.53 5.32
C GLY A 139 -9.20 5.17 4.96
N ARG A 140 -7.86 5.02 5.04
CA ARG A 140 -7.20 3.73 4.82
C ARG A 140 -7.62 2.67 5.84
N ARG A 141 -7.73 3.04 7.12
CA ARG A 141 -8.17 2.12 8.19
C ARG A 141 -9.62 1.69 8.02
N GLU A 142 -10.50 2.59 7.61
CA GLU A 142 -11.90 2.30 7.34
C GLU A 142 -12.06 1.34 6.15
N VAL A 143 -11.35 1.57 5.04
CA VAL A 143 -11.33 0.66 3.89
C VAL A 143 -10.81 -0.72 4.31
N ALA A 144 -9.71 -0.78 5.07
CA ALA A 144 -9.18 -2.05 5.57
C ALA A 144 -10.15 -2.76 6.53
N ALA A 145 -10.88 -2.02 7.36
CA ALA A 145 -11.91 -2.59 8.22
C ALA A 145 -13.10 -3.13 7.41
N ALA A 146 -13.54 -2.39 6.39
CA ALA A 146 -14.59 -2.83 5.48
C ALA A 146 -14.21 -4.12 4.74
N LEU A 147 -12.99 -4.19 4.18
CA LEU A 147 -12.49 -5.40 3.52
C LEU A 147 -12.39 -6.58 4.47
N ARG A 148 -11.95 -6.37 5.73
CA ARG A 148 -11.95 -7.41 6.76
C ARG A 148 -13.35 -7.92 7.07
N ALA A 149 -14.34 -7.03 7.16
CA ALA A 149 -15.73 -7.41 7.39
C ALA A 149 -16.31 -8.22 6.22
N VAL A 150 -16.04 -7.82 4.96
CA VAL A 150 -16.47 -8.58 3.78
C VAL A 150 -15.80 -9.95 3.74
N ARG A 151 -14.50 -10.03 4.04
CA ARG A 151 -13.77 -11.30 4.10
C ARG A 151 -14.32 -12.22 5.20
N ALA A 152 -14.65 -11.68 6.37
CA ALA A 152 -15.27 -12.45 7.44
C ALA A 152 -16.65 -12.97 7.02
N GLY A 153 -17.47 -12.16 6.35
CA GLY A 153 -18.76 -12.57 5.79
C GLY A 153 -18.64 -13.67 4.73
N PHE A 154 -17.65 -13.57 3.85
CA PHE A 154 -17.33 -14.62 2.87
C PHE A 154 -16.96 -15.95 3.55
N LEU A 155 -16.04 -15.91 4.53
CA LEU A 155 -15.62 -17.11 5.27
C LEU A 155 -16.77 -17.73 6.05
N LEU A 156 -17.61 -16.91 6.70
CA LEU A 156 -18.78 -17.39 7.42
C LEU A 156 -19.76 -18.08 6.45
N SER A 157 -19.98 -17.50 5.27
CA SER A 157 -20.86 -18.06 4.24
C SER A 157 -20.32 -19.39 3.71
N LEU A 158 -19.00 -19.51 3.57
CA LEU A 158 -18.32 -20.74 3.17
C LEU A 158 -18.42 -21.84 4.25
N VAL A 159 -18.22 -21.48 5.52
CA VAL A 159 -18.38 -22.42 6.65
C VAL A 159 -19.82 -22.89 6.77
N LEU A 160 -20.81 -22.00 6.69
CA LEU A 160 -22.23 -22.37 6.74
C LEU A 160 -22.62 -23.26 5.56
N GLY A 161 -22.13 -22.96 4.35
CA GLY A 161 -22.36 -23.79 3.18
C GLY A 161 -21.77 -25.19 3.33
N ALA A 162 -20.53 -25.30 3.85
CA ALA A 162 -19.86 -26.57 4.11
C ALA A 162 -20.59 -27.40 5.17
N VAL A 163 -20.94 -26.79 6.31
CA VAL A 163 -21.69 -27.44 7.40
C VAL A 163 -23.05 -27.93 6.90
N SER A 164 -23.76 -27.11 6.11
CA SER A 164 -25.04 -27.49 5.53
C SER A 164 -24.91 -28.68 4.56
N ALA A 165 -23.85 -28.73 3.75
CA ALA A 165 -23.60 -29.86 2.84
C ALA A 165 -23.25 -31.18 3.57
N LEU A 166 -22.61 -31.07 4.75
CA LEU A 166 -22.31 -32.20 5.64
C LEU A 166 -23.55 -32.77 6.33
N LEU A 167 -24.52 -31.91 6.66
CA LEU A 167 -25.76 -32.29 7.36
C LEU A 167 -26.85 -32.85 6.43
N VAL A 168 -26.74 -32.67 5.11
CA VAL A 168 -27.78 -33.02 4.14
C VAL A 168 -27.45 -34.33 3.37
N PRO A 169 -28.42 -35.25 3.19
CA PRO A 169 -28.24 -36.48 2.41
C PRO A 169 -27.82 -36.21 0.96
N ALA A 170 -27.06 -37.13 0.35
CA ALA A 170 -26.42 -36.94 -0.95
C ALA A 170 -27.36 -36.49 -2.09
N GLY A 171 -28.64 -36.89 -2.06
CA GLY A 171 -29.64 -36.52 -3.06
C GLY A 171 -30.11 -35.05 -3.02
N GLU A 172 -29.93 -34.36 -1.90
CA GLU A 172 -30.37 -32.95 -1.72
C GLU A 172 -29.20 -31.95 -1.69
N ARG A 173 -27.95 -32.42 -1.88
CA ARG A 173 -26.75 -31.55 -1.88
C ARG A 173 -26.71 -30.57 -3.04
N GLY A 174 -27.23 -30.96 -4.21
CA GLY A 174 -27.29 -30.12 -5.41
C GLY A 174 -28.02 -28.78 -5.21
N PRO A 175 -29.29 -28.77 -4.78
CA PRO A 175 -30.03 -27.53 -4.55
C PRO A 175 -29.48 -26.69 -3.38
N VAL A 176 -28.89 -27.32 -2.36
CA VAL A 176 -28.24 -26.61 -1.25
C VAL A 176 -27.00 -25.85 -1.74
N LEU A 177 -26.11 -26.52 -2.48
CA LEU A 177 -24.91 -25.87 -3.06
C LEU A 177 -25.29 -24.76 -4.05
N ALA A 178 -26.34 -24.95 -4.86
CA ALA A 178 -26.85 -23.92 -5.76
C ALA A 178 -27.37 -22.68 -5.00
N GLY A 179 -28.02 -22.87 -3.84
CA GLY A 179 -28.49 -21.77 -2.99
C GLY A 179 -27.35 -20.94 -2.36
N PHE A 180 -26.23 -21.58 -2.03
CA PHE A 180 -25.03 -20.90 -1.50
C PHE A 180 -24.11 -20.32 -2.59
N ALA A 181 -24.28 -20.72 -3.85
CA ALA A 181 -23.50 -20.20 -4.97
C ALA A 181 -23.74 -18.70 -5.18
N LEU A 182 -24.98 -18.21 -5.08
CA LEU A 182 -25.31 -16.79 -5.28
C LEU A 182 -24.62 -15.87 -4.26
N PRO A 183 -24.71 -16.12 -2.93
CA PRO A 183 -24.01 -15.33 -1.92
C PRO A 183 -22.49 -15.39 -2.06
N LEU A 184 -21.94 -16.56 -2.39
CA LEU A 184 -20.50 -16.75 -2.59
C LEU A 184 -19.99 -16.02 -3.82
N LEU A 185 -20.72 -16.07 -4.93
CA LEU A 185 -20.38 -15.32 -6.15
C LEU A 185 -20.53 -13.82 -5.92
N GLY A 186 -21.57 -13.36 -5.23
CA GLY A 186 -21.77 -11.95 -4.92
C GLY A 186 -20.67 -11.37 -4.02
N SER A 187 -20.35 -12.06 -2.92
CA SER A 187 -19.27 -11.66 -2.01
C SER A 187 -17.88 -11.82 -2.63
N GLY A 188 -17.67 -12.86 -3.44
CA GLY A 188 -16.48 -13.05 -4.24
C GLY A 188 -16.26 -11.96 -5.29
N LEU A 189 -17.31 -11.57 -6.02
CA LEU A 189 -17.26 -10.50 -7.00
C LEU A 189 -17.02 -9.14 -6.34
N CYS A 190 -17.64 -8.89 -5.19
CA CYS A 190 -17.39 -7.70 -4.38
C CYS A 190 -15.93 -7.63 -3.88
N LEU A 191 -15.38 -8.75 -3.41
CA LEU A 191 -13.97 -8.85 -3.04
C LEU A 191 -13.08 -8.65 -4.25
N LEU A 192 -13.43 -9.24 -5.40
CA LEU A 192 -12.68 -9.11 -6.64
C LEU A 192 -12.62 -7.64 -7.06
N ILE A 193 -13.77 -6.95 -7.13
CA ILE A 193 -13.85 -5.52 -7.48
C ILE A 193 -13.06 -4.68 -6.46
N GLY A 194 -13.23 -4.91 -5.15
CA GLY A 194 -12.46 -4.21 -4.12
C GLY A 194 -10.95 -4.45 -4.23
N LEU A 195 -10.53 -5.65 -4.62
CA LEU A 195 -9.13 -6.00 -4.80
C LEU A 195 -8.56 -5.51 -6.15
N THR A 196 -9.37 -5.37 -7.19
CA THR A 196 -8.92 -4.94 -8.53
C THR A 196 -8.96 -3.42 -8.70
N GLU A 197 -9.94 -2.74 -8.11
CA GLU A 197 -10.04 -1.27 -8.21
C GLU A 197 -9.22 -0.56 -7.12
N VAL A 198 -9.30 -1.03 -5.87
CA VAL A 198 -8.72 -0.31 -4.72
C VAL A 198 -7.29 -0.75 -4.43
N TYR A 199 -6.95 -2.00 -4.77
CA TYR A 199 -5.77 -2.65 -4.22
C TYR A 199 -4.53 -2.74 -5.12
N PRO A 200 -4.57 -2.68 -6.48
CA PRO A 200 -3.33 -2.97 -7.19
C PRO A 200 -2.32 -1.84 -7.07
N HIS A 201 -2.63 -0.57 -7.33
CA HIS A 201 -1.53 0.35 -7.70
C HIS A 201 -1.36 1.68 -6.98
N THR A 202 -2.19 2.12 -6.03
CA THR A 202 -1.80 3.25 -5.14
C THR A 202 -2.66 3.29 -3.87
N ARG A 203 -2.35 2.49 -2.84
CA ARG A 203 -3.04 2.59 -1.52
C ARG A 203 -2.93 3.96 -0.85
N TRP A 204 -2.12 4.86 -1.41
CA TRP A 204 -1.80 6.18 -0.87
C TRP A 204 -2.39 7.33 -1.69
N ALA A 205 -2.61 7.16 -3.01
CA ALA A 205 -3.08 8.25 -3.86
C ALA A 205 -4.61 8.30 -3.93
N SER A 206 -5.16 9.51 -3.86
CA SER A 206 -6.57 9.74 -4.20
C SER A 206 -6.78 9.69 -5.72
N PRO A 207 -8.03 9.63 -6.23
CA PRO A 207 -8.29 9.73 -7.67
C PRO A 207 -7.74 11.01 -8.33
N ALA A 208 -7.61 12.11 -7.57
CA ALA A 208 -6.94 13.32 -8.04
C ALA A 208 -5.41 13.12 -8.13
N GLY A 209 -4.80 12.53 -7.09
CA GLY A 209 -3.39 12.18 -7.08
C GLY A 209 -3.00 11.18 -8.18
N GLN A 210 -3.86 10.21 -8.48
CA GLN A 210 -3.65 9.27 -9.59
C GLN A 210 -3.64 9.96 -10.96
N ARG A 211 -4.52 10.93 -11.19
CA ARG A 211 -4.55 11.70 -12.44
C ARG A 211 -3.26 12.51 -12.64
N LEU A 212 -2.75 13.12 -11.57
CA LEU A 212 -1.46 13.83 -11.62
C LEU A 212 -0.29 12.87 -11.83
N LEU A 213 -0.27 11.71 -11.16
CA LEU A 213 0.75 10.68 -11.37
C LEU A 213 0.77 10.17 -12.82
N ALA A 214 -0.41 10.00 -13.44
CA ALA A 214 -0.51 9.56 -14.83
C ALA A 214 0.03 10.58 -15.84
N GLY A 215 0.06 11.86 -15.47
CA GLY A 215 0.63 12.95 -16.29
C GLY A 215 2.15 13.10 -16.18
N LEU A 216 2.80 12.43 -15.22
CA LEU A 216 4.25 12.53 -15.04
C LEU A 216 4.99 11.74 -16.13
N SER A 217 5.96 12.38 -16.78
CA SER A 217 6.80 11.70 -17.74
C SER A 217 7.87 10.85 -17.03
N GLY A 218 8.02 9.60 -17.44
CA GLY A 218 9.06 8.69 -16.93
C GLY A 218 10.44 8.91 -17.55
N ALA A 219 10.70 10.10 -18.10
CA ALA A 219 11.95 10.41 -18.82
C ALA A 219 13.15 10.53 -17.86
N ASP A 220 12.93 11.12 -16.69
CA ASP A 220 13.95 11.15 -15.63
C ASP A 220 13.97 9.82 -14.86
N PRO A 221 15.13 9.17 -14.67
CA PRO A 221 15.25 7.92 -13.92
C PRO A 221 14.72 7.99 -12.48
N LEU A 222 14.78 9.14 -11.80
CA LEU A 222 14.23 9.27 -10.45
C LEU A 222 12.69 9.34 -10.47
N THR A 223 12.10 10.05 -11.43
CA THR A 223 10.64 10.03 -11.67
C THR A 223 10.16 8.64 -12.08
N ALA A 224 10.93 7.90 -12.89
CA ALA A 224 10.64 6.52 -13.23
C ALA A 224 10.71 5.59 -12.01
N LEU A 225 11.69 5.78 -11.12
CA LEU A 225 11.78 5.08 -9.84
C LEU A 225 10.59 5.41 -8.92
N ALA A 226 10.22 6.68 -8.83
CA ALA A 226 9.11 7.15 -8.01
C ALA A 226 7.80 6.47 -8.44
N THR A 227 7.52 6.44 -9.74
CA THR A 227 6.25 5.93 -10.30
C THR A 227 6.20 4.40 -10.44
N ARG A 228 7.26 3.77 -10.97
CA ARG A 228 7.29 2.32 -11.29
C ARG A 228 8.03 1.48 -10.25
N GLY A 229 8.74 2.11 -9.31
CA GLY A 229 9.47 1.43 -8.25
C GLY A 229 10.85 0.90 -8.66
N PRO A 230 11.49 0.10 -7.78
CA PRO A 230 12.91 -0.25 -7.87
C PRO A 230 13.24 -1.21 -9.01
N ALA A 231 12.22 -1.73 -9.71
CA ALA A 231 12.43 -2.56 -10.89
C ALA A 231 13.16 -1.81 -12.02
N VAL A 232 12.98 -0.49 -12.10
CA VAL A 232 13.63 0.38 -13.10
C VAL A 232 15.13 0.59 -12.83
N LEU A 233 15.58 0.39 -11.59
CA LEU A 233 16.97 0.59 -11.20
C LEU A 233 17.91 -0.41 -11.85
N GLU A 234 19.20 -0.07 -11.89
CA GLU A 234 20.26 -0.99 -12.26
C GLU A 234 20.25 -2.25 -11.36
N PRO A 235 20.70 -3.42 -11.86
CA PRO A 235 20.67 -4.66 -11.10
C PRO A 235 21.39 -4.59 -9.76
N GLU A 236 22.45 -3.78 -9.66
CA GLU A 236 23.25 -3.63 -8.45
C GLU A 236 22.50 -2.85 -7.37
N LEU A 237 21.88 -1.74 -7.74
CA LEU A 237 21.11 -0.89 -6.83
C LEU A 237 19.82 -1.59 -6.39
N ARG A 238 19.20 -2.32 -7.33
CA ARG A 238 18.05 -3.18 -7.05
C ARG A 238 18.41 -4.31 -6.06
N ALA A 239 19.61 -4.86 -6.17
CA ALA A 239 20.11 -5.86 -5.23
C ALA A 239 20.39 -5.27 -3.84
N ALA A 240 20.89 -4.02 -3.77
CA ALA A 240 21.08 -3.31 -2.52
C ALA A 240 19.76 -3.04 -1.77
N LEU A 241 18.70 -2.68 -2.50
CA LEU A 241 17.37 -2.40 -1.92
C LEU A 241 16.52 -3.64 -1.67
N ARG A 242 16.87 -4.81 -2.22
CA ARG A 242 16.18 -6.06 -1.89
C ARG A 242 16.49 -6.39 -0.44
N ASP A 243 15.44 -6.57 0.36
CA ASP A 243 15.54 -7.04 1.74
C ASP A 243 16.22 -8.41 1.76
N ARG A 244 17.55 -8.41 1.90
CA ARG A 244 18.32 -9.57 2.30
C ARG A 244 18.41 -9.50 3.81
N GLU A 245 18.02 -10.59 4.47
CA GLU A 245 18.19 -10.72 5.92
C GLU A 245 19.61 -10.31 6.31
N PRO A 246 19.77 -9.56 7.41
CA PRO A 246 21.09 -9.17 7.88
C PRO A 246 21.89 -10.44 8.19
N TRP A 247 23.11 -10.50 7.66
CA TRP A 247 24.13 -11.46 8.05
C TRP A 247 24.21 -11.51 9.58
N ARG A 248 23.71 -12.60 10.18
CA ARG A 248 23.85 -12.88 11.61
C ARG A 248 25.35 -12.98 11.89
N ARG A 249 25.89 -12.04 12.66
CA ARG A 249 27.23 -12.19 13.23
C ARG A 249 27.28 -13.51 14.00
N PRO A 250 28.26 -14.40 13.75
CA PRO A 250 28.50 -15.51 14.66
C PRO A 250 28.86 -14.92 16.03
N ARG A 251 28.11 -15.28 17.07
CA ARG A 251 28.51 -14.99 18.45
C ARG A 251 29.83 -15.72 18.69
N LYS A 252 30.87 -14.97 19.04
CA LYS A 252 32.08 -15.51 19.66
C LYS A 252 31.78 -15.83 21.11
#